data_AF-A0A4R9AUK3-F1
#
_entry.id   AF-A0A4R9AUK3-F1
#
_cell.length_a   1.000
_cell.length_b   1.000
_cell.length_c   1.000
_cell.angle_alpha   90.00
_cell.angle_beta   90.00
_cell.angle_gamma   90.00
#
_symmetry.space_group_name_H-M   'P 1'
#
loop_
_entity.id
_entity.type
_entity.pdbx_description
1 polymer ?
#
loop_
_entity_poly.entity_id
_entity_poly.type
_entity_poly.pdbx_seq_one_letter_code
_entity_poly.pdbx_strand_id
1 'polypeptide(L)'
;MTTASATASPLSAAAHTPVTRLRLTRRGRVVLTALTAVPLVLAAVVFSLNGGPAGASDSATGVDLMSYTTESGVVATLAYSPTDVGSAVFMTVEPGQTLWDLAEEISPAADPRDVVAEIKRLNALAVETLQPGQRLQVPANS
;
A
#
# COMPACT_ATOMS: atom_id res chain seq x y z
N MET A 1 91.59 -40.32 8.13
CA MET A 1 90.77 -39.59 9.13
C MET A 1 89.65 -38.89 8.38
N THR A 2 88.43 -39.14 8.83
CA THR A 2 87.15 -38.84 8.20
C THR A 2 86.61 -37.50 8.72
N THR A 3 86.11 -36.63 7.83
CA THR A 3 85.17 -35.54 8.18
C THR A 3 84.29 -35.29 6.95
N ALA A 4 83.13 -35.94 6.85
CA ALA A 4 81.81 -35.52 7.33
C ALA A 4 81.15 -34.46 6.43
N SER A 5 80.32 -34.93 5.50
CA SER A 5 79.33 -34.13 4.76
C SER A 5 78.15 -33.80 5.67
N ALA A 6 77.69 -32.55 5.67
CA ALA A 6 76.45 -32.13 6.32
C ALA A 6 75.46 -31.60 5.26
N THR A 7 74.34 -32.29 5.17
CA THR A 7 73.12 -31.91 4.45
C THR A 7 72.31 -30.93 5.28
N ALA A 8 71.80 -29.84 4.69
CA ALA A 8 70.53 -29.22 5.08
C ALA A 8 69.96 -28.36 3.95
N SER A 9 68.74 -28.69 3.54
CA SER A 9 67.97 -28.14 2.43
C SER A 9 67.49 -26.70 2.68
N PRO A 10 67.30 -25.87 1.64
CA PRO A 10 66.96 -24.46 1.79
C PRO A 10 65.52 -24.22 2.26
N LEU A 11 65.41 -23.34 3.25
CA LEU A 11 64.42 -22.27 3.48
C LEU A 11 63.00 -22.49 2.95
N SER A 12 62.10 -22.68 3.93
CA SER A 12 60.65 -22.49 3.85
C SER A 12 60.24 -21.24 3.06
N ALA A 13 59.76 -21.42 1.83
CA ALA A 13 59.13 -20.37 1.04
C ALA A 13 57.71 -20.12 1.57
N ALA A 14 57.57 -19.13 2.46
CA ALA A 14 56.26 -18.64 2.90
C ALA A 14 55.57 -17.92 1.73
N ALA A 15 54.58 -18.57 1.11
CA ALA A 15 53.77 -17.99 0.04
C ALA A 15 53.02 -16.74 0.54
N HIS A 16 53.29 -15.58 -0.05
CA HIS A 16 52.52 -14.37 0.20
C HIS A 16 51.24 -14.38 -0.65
N THR A 17 50.07 -14.44 -0.02
CA THR A 17 48.79 -14.22 -0.72
C THR A 17 48.60 -12.72 -0.97
N PRO A 18 48.54 -12.25 -2.23
CA PRO A 18 48.37 -10.85 -2.52
C PRO A 18 46.96 -10.40 -2.13
N VAL A 19 46.84 -9.59 -1.08
CA VAL A 19 45.59 -8.91 -0.74
C VAL A 19 45.46 -7.63 -1.59
N THR A 20 44.63 -7.68 -2.63
CA THR A 20 44.34 -6.52 -3.49
C THR A 20 43.49 -5.50 -2.74
N ARG A 21 44.14 -4.51 -2.12
CA ARG A 21 43.47 -3.37 -1.49
C ARG A 21 43.28 -2.26 -2.52
N LEU A 22 42.13 -2.27 -3.20
CA LEU A 22 41.78 -1.24 -4.17
C LEU A 22 41.44 0.05 -3.42
N ARG A 23 42.45 0.89 -3.19
CA ARG A 23 42.33 2.18 -2.51
C ARG A 23 41.69 3.19 -3.46
N LEU A 24 40.36 3.26 -3.42
CA LEU A 24 39.63 4.38 -4.01
C LEU A 24 39.97 5.64 -3.21
N THR A 25 40.79 6.50 -3.81
CA THR A 25 40.98 7.85 -3.31
C THR A 25 39.64 8.57 -3.37
N ARG A 26 39.38 9.53 -2.47
CA ARG A 26 38.12 10.28 -2.39
C ARG A 26 37.60 10.77 -3.76
N ARG A 27 38.51 11.04 -4.71
CA ARG A 27 38.21 11.41 -6.10
C ARG A 27 37.67 10.26 -6.94
N GLY A 28 38.19 9.04 -6.80
CA GLY A 28 37.71 7.88 -7.56
C GLY A 28 36.29 7.44 -7.18
N ARG A 29 35.89 7.62 -5.92
CA ARG A 29 34.50 7.35 -5.50
C ARG A 29 33.51 8.31 -6.17
N VAL A 30 33.87 9.59 -6.28
CA VAL A 30 33.05 10.61 -6.97
C VAL A 30 32.90 10.26 -8.45
N VAL A 31 33.98 9.81 -9.10
CA VAL A 31 33.95 9.40 -10.51
C VAL A 31 33.03 8.19 -10.72
N LEU A 32 33.14 7.16 -9.89
CA LEU A 32 32.29 5.97 -10.00
C LEU A 32 30.80 6.31 -9.83
N THR A 33 30.45 7.10 -8.82
CA THR A 33 29.05 7.48 -8.61
C THR A 33 28.53 8.40 -9.70
N ALA A 34 29.36 9.32 -10.21
CA ALA A 34 28.96 10.19 -11.31
C ALA A 34 28.73 9.38 -12.60
N LEU A 35 29.58 8.38 -12.87
CA LEU A 35 29.45 7.53 -14.05
C LEU A 35 28.14 6.74 -14.07
N THR A 36 27.63 6.34 -12.90
CA THR A 36 26.32 5.67 -12.79
C THR A 36 25.16 6.66 -12.66
N ALA A 37 25.33 7.75 -11.90
CA ALA A 37 24.24 8.69 -11.59
C ALA A 37 23.87 9.59 -12.78
N VAL A 38 24.86 10.10 -13.52
CA VAL A 38 24.63 11.00 -14.66
C VAL A 38 23.69 10.37 -15.71
N PRO A 39 23.92 9.15 -16.23
CA PRO A 39 23.03 8.57 -17.22
C PRO A 39 21.62 8.30 -16.66
N LEU A 40 21.50 7.92 -15.39
CA LEU A 40 20.21 7.65 -14.75
C LEU A 40 19.36 8.93 -14.61
N VAL A 41 19.98 10.04 -14.16
CA VAL A 41 19.33 11.35 -14.09
C VAL A 41 18.89 11.81 -15.47
N LEU A 42 19.75 11.65 -16.48
CA LEU A 42 19.43 12.00 -17.87
C LEU A 42 18.22 11.20 -18.39
N ALA A 43 18.18 9.89 -18.13
CA ALA A 43 17.06 9.04 -18.50
C ALA A 43 15.76 9.46 -17.78
N ALA A 44 15.82 9.78 -16.49
CA ALA A 44 14.66 10.25 -15.73
C ALA A 44 14.10 11.58 -16.26
N VAL A 45 14.98 12.52 -16.65
CA VAL A 45 14.56 13.80 -17.25
C VAL A 45 13.89 13.57 -18.61
N VAL A 46 14.51 12.77 -19.49
CA VAL A 46 13.92 12.46 -20.81
C VAL A 46 12.57 11.75 -20.64
N PHE A 47 12.50 10.78 -19.74
CA PHE A 47 11.26 10.05 -19.45
C PHE A 47 10.18 10.94 -18.81
N SER A 48 10.54 11.91 -17.98
CA SER A 48 9.58 12.84 -17.38
C SER A 48 9.03 13.84 -18.40
N LEU A 49 9.86 14.28 -19.36
CA LEU A 49 9.46 15.22 -20.41
C LEU A 49 8.69 14.55 -21.56
N ASN A 50 8.94 13.26 -21.82
CA ASN A 50 8.30 12.50 -22.90
C ASN A 50 7.32 11.44 -22.39
N GLY A 51 7.16 11.31 -21.07
CA GLY A 51 6.27 10.35 -20.44
C GLY A 51 4.83 10.71 -20.76
N GLY A 52 4.05 9.72 -21.22
CA GLY A 52 2.62 9.88 -21.39
C GLY A 52 1.92 10.21 -20.07
N PRO A 53 0.71 10.76 -20.11
CA PRO A 53 -0.06 11.03 -18.90
C PRO A 53 -0.18 9.74 -18.07
N ALA A 54 0.14 9.83 -16.78
CA ALA A 54 -0.13 8.75 -15.85
C ALA A 54 -1.64 8.54 -15.81
N GLY A 55 -2.10 7.32 -16.08
CA GLY A 55 -3.51 6.94 -16.00
C GLY A 55 -3.99 6.89 -14.55
N ALA A 56 -4.07 8.05 -13.88
CA ALA A 56 -4.82 8.18 -12.66
C ALA A 56 -6.30 8.25 -13.06
N SER A 57 -7.01 7.13 -12.92
CA SER A 57 -8.48 7.14 -12.99
C SER A 57 -9.00 7.80 -11.73
N ASP A 58 -9.15 9.12 -11.77
CA ASP A 58 -9.85 9.85 -10.73
C ASP A 58 -11.36 9.59 -10.95
N SER A 59 -11.91 8.59 -10.28
CA SER A 59 -13.36 8.33 -10.23
C SER A 59 -14.10 9.38 -9.39
N ALA A 60 -13.66 10.63 -9.47
CA ALA A 60 -14.16 11.75 -8.69
C ALA A 60 -15.52 12.28 -9.17
N THR A 61 -15.98 11.89 -10.37
CA THR A 61 -17.40 12.05 -10.70
C THR A 61 -18.10 10.74 -10.38
N GLY A 62 -18.41 10.56 -9.10
CA GLY A 62 -19.40 9.58 -8.65
C GLY A 62 -20.74 9.93 -9.28
N VAL A 63 -20.96 9.49 -10.50
CA VAL A 63 -22.26 9.41 -11.14
C VAL A 63 -22.26 8.10 -11.89
N ASP A 64 -22.82 7.07 -11.26
CA ASP A 64 -23.05 5.80 -11.96
C ASP A 64 -24.25 6.02 -12.89
N LEU A 65 -23.96 6.05 -14.19
CA LEU A 65 -24.94 6.35 -15.22
C LEU A 65 -25.57 5.03 -15.67
N MET A 66 -26.69 4.67 -15.05
CA MET A 66 -27.45 3.49 -15.44
C MET A 66 -28.39 3.87 -16.60
N SER A 67 -28.14 3.35 -17.80
CA SER A 67 -29.02 3.50 -18.95
C SER A 67 -29.93 2.28 -19.07
N TYR A 68 -31.24 2.53 -19.10
CA TYR A 68 -32.21 1.50 -19.43
C TYR A 68 -32.96 1.89 -20.70
N THR A 69 -32.97 0.98 -21.66
CA THR A 69 -33.83 1.10 -22.84
C THR A 69 -35.18 0.52 -22.46
N THR A 70 -36.20 1.37 -22.42
CA THR A 70 -37.58 0.91 -22.24
C THR A 70 -38.01 0.10 -23.45
N GLU A 71 -38.99 -0.78 -23.26
CA GLU A 71 -39.64 -1.55 -24.34
C GLU A 71 -40.23 -0.67 -25.46
N SER A 72 -40.47 0.61 -25.19
CA SER A 72 -40.89 1.63 -26.17
C SER A 72 -39.75 2.26 -26.96
N GLY A 73 -38.51 1.78 -26.79
CA GLY A 73 -37.32 2.28 -27.50
C GLY A 73 -36.76 3.61 -26.96
N VAL A 74 -37.29 4.11 -25.84
CA VAL A 74 -36.79 5.32 -25.18
C VAL A 74 -35.63 4.93 -24.27
N VAL A 75 -34.46 5.54 -24.50
CA VAL A 75 -33.29 5.42 -23.63
C VAL A 75 -33.44 6.43 -22.49
N ALA A 76 -33.70 5.92 -21.29
CA ALA A 76 -33.73 6.73 -20.08
C ALA A 76 -32.41 6.56 -19.33
N THR A 77 -31.76 7.69 -19.05
CA THR A 77 -30.52 7.73 -18.29
C THR A 77 -30.82 8.21 -16.87
N LEU A 78 -30.61 7.35 -15.88
CA LEU A 78 -30.66 7.74 -14.47
C LEU A 78 -29.25 8.08 -14.03
N ALA A 79 -29.04 9.32 -13.61
CA ALA A 79 -27.81 9.72 -12.96
C ALA A 79 -27.93 9.36 -11.47
N TYR A 80 -27.23 8.32 -11.04
CA TYR A 80 -27.08 8.01 -9.62
C TYR A 80 -25.82 8.69 -9.09
N SER A 81 -25.95 9.76 -8.32
CA SER A 81 -24.80 10.35 -7.62
C SER A 81 -24.64 9.64 -6.26
N PRO A 82 -23.57 8.86 -6.02
CA PRO A 82 -23.32 8.21 -4.75
C PRO A 82 -22.87 9.19 -3.67
N THR A 83 -22.89 10.51 -3.90
CA THR A 83 -22.56 11.50 -2.88
C THR A 83 -23.58 11.59 -1.74
N ASP A 84 -24.73 10.92 -1.86
CA ASP A 84 -25.72 10.75 -0.77
C ASP A 84 -25.63 9.39 -0.07
N VAL A 85 -24.65 8.52 -0.41
CA VAL A 85 -24.22 7.45 0.50
C VAL A 85 -22.99 7.96 1.24
N GLY A 86 -23.23 8.78 2.27
CA GLY A 86 -22.20 9.29 3.15
C GLY A 86 -21.25 8.17 3.54
N SER A 87 -20.00 8.26 3.07
CA SER A 87 -18.87 7.34 3.22
C SER A 87 -19.14 6.09 4.08
N ALA A 88 -20.00 5.17 3.66
CA ALA A 88 -20.43 4.09 4.55
C ALA A 88 -19.22 3.19 4.86
N VAL A 89 -18.77 3.20 6.12
CA VAL A 89 -17.69 2.34 6.58
C VAL A 89 -18.31 0.98 6.89
N PHE A 90 -17.68 -0.11 6.43
CA PHE A 90 -18.17 -1.45 6.70
C PHE A 90 -17.33 -2.10 7.80
N MET A 91 -17.93 -2.37 8.95
CA MET A 91 -17.28 -3.05 10.07
C MET A 91 -17.82 -4.48 10.22
N THR A 92 -16.92 -5.41 10.58
CA THR A 92 -17.25 -6.81 10.86
C THR A 92 -17.45 -6.96 12.36
N VAL A 93 -18.57 -7.54 12.77
CA VAL A 93 -18.92 -7.74 14.18
C VAL A 93 -18.10 -8.89 14.77
N GLU A 94 -17.38 -8.64 15.88
CA GLU A 94 -16.64 -9.67 16.60
C GLU A 94 -17.56 -10.59 17.43
N PRO A 95 -17.17 -11.85 17.71
CA PRO A 95 -17.96 -12.75 18.53
C PRO A 95 -18.22 -12.18 19.93
N GLY A 96 -19.49 -11.93 20.25
CA GLY A 96 -19.91 -11.37 21.54
C GLY A 96 -19.99 -9.84 21.58
N GLN A 97 -19.66 -9.15 20.49
CA GLN A 97 -19.80 -7.70 20.38
C GLN A 97 -21.27 -7.32 20.13
N THR A 98 -21.77 -6.30 20.84
CA THR A 98 -23.13 -5.80 20.67
C THR A 98 -23.18 -4.54 19.82
N LEU A 99 -24.36 -4.21 19.26
CA LEU A 99 -24.57 -2.92 18.58
C LEU A 99 -24.29 -1.72 19.50
N TRP A 100 -24.48 -1.91 20.81
CA TRP A 100 -24.26 -0.87 21.82
C TRP A 100 -22.78 -0.58 22.01
N ASP A 101 -21.96 -1.63 22.18
CA ASP A 101 -20.50 -1.49 22.31
C ASP A 101 -19.90 -0.87 21.04
N LEU A 102 -20.41 -1.30 19.87
CA LEU A 102 -19.98 -0.77 18.58
C LEU A 102 -20.36 0.71 18.40
N ALA A 103 -21.55 1.12 18.85
CA ALA A 103 -21.98 2.51 18.81
C ALA A 103 -21.10 3.41 19.71
N GLU A 104 -20.77 2.94 20.91
CA GLU A 104 -19.90 3.66 21.85
C GLU A 104 -18.46 3.78 21.33
N GLU A 105 -17.97 2.76 20.61
CA GLU A 105 -16.66 2.78 19.96
C GLU A 105 -16.60 3.77 18.78
N ILE A 106 -17.64 3.81 17.95
CA ILE A 106 -17.67 4.60 16.72
C ILE A 106 -17.96 6.08 16.97
N SER A 107 -18.90 6.39 17.87
CA SER A 107 -19.25 7.78 18.21
C SER A 107 -19.41 7.96 19.72
N PRO A 108 -18.30 8.12 20.47
CA PRO A 108 -18.32 8.24 21.93
C PRO A 108 -18.97 9.54 22.44
N ALA A 109 -19.16 10.53 21.57
CA ALA A 109 -19.79 11.81 21.91
C ALA A 109 -21.30 11.86 21.62
N ALA A 110 -21.84 10.89 20.87
CA ALA A 110 -23.26 10.78 20.54
C ALA A 110 -23.99 9.86 21.53
N ASP A 111 -25.33 9.98 21.61
CA ASP A 111 -26.13 9.01 22.36
C ASP A 111 -26.08 7.66 21.62
N PRO A 112 -25.60 6.57 22.28
CA PRO A 112 -25.54 5.25 21.66
C PRO A 112 -26.90 4.79 21.10
N ARG A 113 -28.02 5.23 21.69
CA ARG A 113 -29.38 4.86 21.22
C ARG A 113 -29.66 5.38 19.82
N ASP A 114 -29.24 6.60 19.53
CA ASP A 114 -29.46 7.25 18.24
C ASP A 114 -28.55 6.60 17.17
N VAL A 115 -27.31 6.30 17.53
CA VAL A 115 -26.35 5.60 16.66
C VAL A 115 -26.81 4.17 16.34
N VAL A 116 -27.34 3.45 17.32
CA VAL A 116 -27.92 2.11 17.11
C VAL A 116 -29.13 2.18 16.18
N ALA A 117 -30.03 3.15 16.37
CA ALA A 117 -31.18 3.34 15.49
C ALA A 117 -30.74 3.64 14.06
N GLU A 118 -29.70 4.45 13.90
CA GLU A 118 -29.12 4.78 12.60
C GLU A 118 -28.44 3.58 11.93
N ILE A 119 -27.63 2.80 12.66
CA ILE A 119 -27.02 1.57 12.14
C ILE A 119 -28.10 0.56 11.71
N LYS A 120 -29.18 0.43 12.49
CA LYS A 120 -30.32 -0.45 12.14
C LYS A 120 -31.02 0.04 10.88
N ARG A 121 -31.23 1.34 10.74
CA ARG A 121 -31.84 1.98 9.55
C ARG A 121 -30.97 1.76 8.31
N LEU A 122 -29.66 1.98 8.43
CA LEU A 122 -28.69 1.82 7.33
C LEU A 122 -28.57 0.37 6.84
N ASN A 123 -28.70 -0.61 7.73
CA ASN A 123 -28.54 -2.03 7.40
C ASN A 123 -29.88 -2.79 7.28
N ALA A 124 -31.02 -2.10 7.36
CA ALA A 124 -32.36 -2.69 7.37
C ALA A 124 -32.51 -3.85 8.38
N LEU A 125 -31.88 -3.73 9.57
CA LEU A 125 -31.87 -4.81 10.57
C LEU A 125 -33.20 -4.89 11.32
N ALA A 126 -33.93 -5.98 11.08
CA ALA A 126 -35.21 -6.26 11.75
C ALA A 126 -35.07 -6.86 13.17
N VAL A 127 -33.88 -7.34 13.55
CA VAL A 127 -33.62 -8.04 14.82
C VAL A 127 -32.38 -7.50 15.52
N GLU A 128 -32.40 -7.47 16.86
CA GLU A 128 -31.32 -6.95 17.73
C GLU A 128 -30.12 -7.91 17.86
N THR A 129 -30.30 -9.18 17.50
CA THR A 129 -29.25 -10.19 17.58
C THR A 129 -28.42 -10.18 16.30
N LEU A 130 -27.26 -9.56 16.35
CA LEU A 130 -26.24 -9.66 15.31
C LEU A 130 -25.64 -11.07 15.29
N GLN A 131 -25.32 -11.58 14.10
CA GLN A 131 -24.50 -12.78 13.99
C GLN A 131 -23.01 -12.41 13.98
N PRO A 132 -22.14 -13.13 14.71
CA PRO A 132 -20.70 -12.94 14.60
C PRO A 132 -20.23 -13.08 13.15
N GLY A 133 -19.41 -12.13 12.68
CA GLY A 133 -18.97 -12.07 11.28
C GLY A 133 -19.95 -11.37 10.32
N GLN A 134 -21.08 -10.86 10.81
CA GLN A 134 -21.99 -10.03 10.01
C GLN A 134 -21.34 -8.68 9.68
N ARG A 135 -21.46 -8.27 8.42
CA ARG A 135 -20.93 -6.98 7.94
C ARG A 135 -21.99 -5.91 8.08
N LEU A 136 -21.67 -4.84 8.80
CA LEU A 136 -22.57 -3.73 9.06
C LEU A 136 -22.02 -2.43 8.46
N GLN A 137 -22.89 -1.71 7.77
CA GLN A 137 -22.68 -0.31 7.40
C GLN A 137 -22.78 0.54 8.65
N VAL A 138 -21.74 1.29 8.95
CA VAL A 138 -21.74 2.25 10.04
C VAL A 138 -21.72 3.66 9.47
N PRO A 139 -22.44 4.61 10.07
CA PRO A 139 -22.46 5.99 9.61
C PRO A 139 -21.06 6.57 9.73
N ALA A 140 -20.53 7.13 8.62
CA ALA A 140 -19.28 7.87 8.69
C ALA A 140 -19.51 9.22 9.35
N ASN A 141 -19.11 9.30 10.61
CA ASN A 141 -18.81 10.51 11.37
C ASN A 141 -19.93 11.56 11.42
N SER A 142 -20.64 11.59 12.55
CA SER A 142 -21.25 12.81 13.10
C SER A 142 -20.46 13.25 14.33
#